data_AF-A0A259FZW6-F1
#
_entry.id   AF-A0A259FZW6-F1
#
_cell.length_a   1.000
_cell.length_b   1.000
_cell.length_c   1.000
_cell.angle_alpha   90.00
_cell.angle_beta   90.00
_cell.angle_gamma   90.00
#
_symmetry.space_group_name_H-M   'P 1'
#
loop_
_entity.id
_entity.type
_entity.pdbx_description
1 polymer ?
#
loop_
_entity_poly.entity_id
_entity_poly.type
_entity_poly.pdbx_seq_one_letter_code
_entity_poly.pdbx_strand_id
1 'polypeptide(L)'
;MMKGGIGNMMKQVQQVQENMAKMQAKLAEIEIEGQSGAGMVKVTMTCKYDVRRITIDPSLMGDDKEMLEDLVAAAVNDAVRKVESTVQEKMGSVTAGLPIPPGMKLNNFSEAEVCEVCTSPRRDKRQLAVVEMPADFNMMEATQSYNGLYFVLMGRLSPLDGIGPREIHLDRLISRALDGVVEEVLLATNFTPEGEATAHTIGELLKARGLKVSRLARGVPVGGELEYVDSGTLAQAVRDRRTV
;
A
#
# COMPACT_ATOMS: atom_id res chain seq x y z
N MET A 1 12.98 42.19 -13.69
CA MET A 1 11.70 42.31 -12.95
C MET A 1 11.07 40.92 -12.80
N MET A 2 11.27 40.24 -11.67
CA MET A 2 10.49 39.06 -11.27
C MET A 2 10.38 39.05 -9.74
N LYS A 3 9.40 39.79 -9.19
CA LYS A 3 9.14 39.90 -7.74
C LYS A 3 7.66 39.58 -7.38
N GLY A 4 6.93 38.85 -8.23
CA GLY A 4 5.48 38.62 -8.06
C GLY A 4 5.01 37.16 -7.89
N GLY A 5 5.87 36.15 -8.11
CA GLY A 5 5.42 34.74 -8.18
C GLY A 5 5.27 34.03 -6.83
N ILE A 6 6.20 34.26 -5.89
CA ILE A 6 6.30 33.48 -4.64
C ILE A 6 5.23 33.88 -3.61
N GLY A 7 4.84 35.15 -3.58
CA GLY A 7 3.83 35.67 -2.65
C GLY A 7 2.41 35.13 -2.90
N ASN A 8 2.07 34.86 -4.16
CA ASN A 8 0.77 34.29 -4.51
C ASN A 8 0.72 32.77 -4.25
N MET A 9 1.85 32.07 -4.40
CA MET A 9 1.95 30.63 -4.12
C MET A 9 1.88 30.32 -2.62
N MET A 10 2.50 31.14 -1.76
CA MET A 10 2.38 30.98 -0.29
C MET A 10 0.94 31.18 0.22
N LYS A 11 0.22 32.15 -0.35
CA LYS A 11 -1.22 32.34 -0.03
C LYS A 11 -2.06 31.14 -0.46
N GLN A 12 -1.74 30.55 -1.61
CA GLN A 12 -2.42 29.35 -2.10
C GLN A 12 -2.14 28.13 -1.22
N VAL A 13 -0.90 27.94 -0.76
CA VAL A 13 -0.54 26.87 0.19
C VAL A 13 -1.25 27.06 1.54
N GLN A 14 -1.29 28.30 2.05
CA GLN A 14 -1.97 28.61 3.31
C GLN A 14 -3.49 28.40 3.23
N GLN A 15 -4.10 28.75 2.09
CA GLN A 15 -5.52 28.54 1.84
C GLN A 15 -5.87 27.05 1.69
N VAL A 16 -5.00 26.25 1.08
CA VAL A 16 -5.13 24.78 1.03
C VAL A 16 -5.02 24.17 2.42
N GLN A 17 -4.07 24.62 3.23
CA GLN A 17 -3.92 24.16 4.62
C GLN A 17 -5.17 24.46 5.46
N GLU A 18 -5.72 25.67 5.34
CA GLU A 18 -6.93 26.06 6.09
C GLU A 18 -8.18 25.30 5.61
N ASN A 19 -8.35 25.13 4.30
CA ASN A 19 -9.44 24.34 3.73
C ASN A 19 -9.34 22.87 4.14
N MET A 20 -8.13 22.32 4.21
CA MET A 20 -7.89 20.95 4.65
C MET A 20 -8.22 20.78 6.14
N ALA A 21 -7.81 21.72 6.99
CA ALA A 21 -8.14 21.70 8.42
C ALA A 21 -9.67 21.76 8.65
N LYS A 22 -10.37 22.66 7.94
CA LYS A 22 -11.84 22.75 8.01
C LYS A 22 -12.53 21.48 7.50
N MET A 23 -11.98 20.85 6.47
CA MET A 23 -12.54 19.62 5.92
C MET A 23 -12.28 18.40 6.81
N GLN A 24 -11.09 18.29 7.41
CA GLN A 24 -10.79 17.27 8.42
C GLN A 24 -11.70 17.41 9.65
N ALA A 25 -12.01 18.64 10.08
CA ALA A 25 -12.97 18.88 11.14
C ALA A 25 -14.39 18.44 10.74
N LYS A 26 -14.84 18.75 9.52
CA LYS A 26 -16.14 18.30 9.01
C LYS A 26 -16.25 16.79 8.90
N LEU A 27 -15.21 16.09 8.45
CA LEU A 27 -15.21 14.63 8.40
C LEU A 27 -15.35 13.99 9.78
N ALA A 28 -14.79 14.62 10.82
CA ALA A 28 -14.86 14.11 12.19
C ALA A 28 -16.29 13.99 12.73
N GLU A 29 -17.21 14.80 12.23
CA GLU A 29 -18.60 14.87 12.69
C GLU A 29 -19.56 14.02 11.83
N ILE A 30 -19.10 13.50 10.69
CA ILE A 30 -19.93 12.68 9.81
C ILE A 30 -20.04 11.29 10.40
N GLU A 31 -21.28 10.87 10.66
CA GLU A 31 -21.61 9.54 11.12
C GLU A 31 -22.02 8.64 9.95
N ILE A 32 -21.53 7.42 9.97
CA ILE A 32 -21.76 6.37 8.99
C ILE A 32 -22.29 5.15 9.71
N GLU A 33 -23.32 4.53 9.13
CA GLU A 33 -23.94 3.33 9.68
C GLU A 33 -23.53 2.07 8.88
N GLY A 34 -22.75 1.20 9.53
CA GLY A 34 -22.50 -0.17 9.09
C GLY A 34 -23.56 -1.13 9.64
N GLN A 35 -23.88 -2.18 8.89
CA GLN A 35 -24.89 -3.15 9.29
C GLN A 35 -24.49 -4.58 8.95
N SER A 36 -25.00 -5.55 9.71
CA SER A 36 -24.90 -6.98 9.41
C SER A 36 -26.17 -7.73 9.82
N GLY A 37 -26.31 -8.99 9.35
CA GLY A 37 -27.47 -9.82 9.69
C GLY A 37 -28.79 -9.17 9.35
N ALA A 38 -28.94 -8.63 8.12
CA ALA A 38 -30.13 -7.87 7.70
C ALA A 38 -30.49 -6.67 8.61
N GLY A 39 -29.50 -6.08 9.27
CA GLY A 39 -29.69 -4.93 10.16
C GLY A 39 -29.91 -5.30 11.63
N MET A 40 -29.78 -6.59 11.99
CA MET A 40 -29.81 -7.05 13.37
C MET A 40 -28.64 -6.49 14.18
N VAL A 41 -27.48 -6.21 13.57
CA VAL A 41 -26.44 -5.40 14.20
C VAL A 41 -26.20 -4.15 13.35
N LYS A 42 -26.19 -2.99 14.02
CA LYS A 42 -25.88 -1.70 13.42
C LYS A 42 -24.77 -1.01 14.20
N VAL A 43 -23.77 -0.49 13.49
CA VAL A 43 -22.64 0.23 14.06
C VAL A 43 -22.62 1.63 13.47
N THR A 44 -22.80 2.64 14.32
CA THR A 44 -22.62 4.05 13.97
C THR A 44 -21.17 4.45 14.26
N MET A 45 -20.45 4.88 13.23
CA MET A 45 -19.03 5.22 13.30
C MET A 45 -18.75 6.55 12.62
N THR A 46 -17.81 7.35 13.15
CA THR A 46 -17.39 8.59 12.49
C THR A 46 -16.40 8.32 11.36
N CYS A 47 -16.16 9.29 10.48
CA CYS A 47 -15.08 9.16 9.49
C CYS A 47 -13.66 9.20 10.08
N LYS A 48 -13.52 9.33 11.41
CA LYS A 48 -12.26 9.13 12.15
C LYS A 48 -12.13 7.71 12.72
N TYR A 49 -13.05 6.82 12.38
CA TYR A 49 -13.16 5.47 12.92
C TYR A 49 -13.56 5.42 14.40
N ASP A 50 -14.15 6.49 14.94
CA ASP A 50 -14.70 6.45 16.30
C ASP A 50 -16.08 5.78 16.28
N VAL A 51 -16.21 4.63 16.95
CA VAL A 51 -17.53 3.98 17.13
C VAL A 51 -18.34 4.76 18.17
N ARG A 52 -19.47 5.32 17.73
CA ARG A 52 -20.38 6.11 18.57
C ARG A 52 -21.46 5.26 19.22
N ARG A 53 -21.98 4.28 18.49
CA ARG A 53 -23.09 3.43 18.94
C ARG A 53 -23.04 2.08 18.26
N ILE A 54 -23.37 1.04 19.02
CA ILE A 54 -23.68 -0.28 18.50
C ILE A 54 -25.12 -0.59 18.94
N THR A 55 -25.95 -1.02 18.00
CA THR A 55 -27.32 -1.47 18.25
C THR A 55 -27.41 -2.92 17.83
N ILE A 56 -27.87 -3.77 18.74
CA ILE A 56 -28.01 -5.22 18.54
C ILE A 56 -29.48 -5.54 18.77
N ASP A 57 -30.09 -6.26 17.83
CA ASP A 57 -31.46 -6.71 17.92
C ASP A 57 -31.60 -7.70 19.09
N PRO A 58 -32.65 -7.57 19.94
CA PRO A 58 -32.84 -8.45 21.09
C PRO A 58 -32.90 -9.94 20.74
N SER A 59 -33.28 -10.30 19.51
CA SER A 59 -33.30 -11.70 19.05
C SER A 59 -31.91 -12.35 19.03
N LEU A 60 -30.83 -11.56 18.98
CA LEU A 60 -29.45 -12.03 19.03
C LEU A 60 -28.91 -12.23 20.45
N MET A 61 -29.69 -11.89 21.49
CA MET A 61 -29.28 -12.03 22.89
C MET A 61 -29.53 -13.45 23.45
N GLY A 62 -29.73 -14.45 22.57
CA GLY A 62 -29.87 -15.86 22.94
C GLY A 62 -28.52 -16.53 23.25
N ASP A 63 -28.52 -17.86 23.32
CA ASP A 63 -27.33 -18.66 23.71
C ASP A 63 -26.24 -18.79 22.62
N ASP A 64 -26.42 -18.14 21.46
CA ASP A 64 -25.46 -18.20 20.35
C ASP A 64 -24.52 -16.99 20.35
N LYS A 65 -23.62 -17.00 21.33
CA LYS A 65 -22.60 -15.96 21.51
C LYS A 65 -21.70 -15.82 20.29
N GLU A 66 -21.33 -16.94 19.65
CA GLU A 66 -20.44 -16.95 18.49
C GLU A 66 -21.07 -16.21 17.30
N MET A 67 -22.35 -16.45 17.03
CA MET A 67 -23.09 -15.73 15.99
C MET A 67 -23.13 -14.21 16.25
N LEU A 68 -23.33 -13.79 17.50
CA LEU A 68 -23.33 -12.37 17.83
C LEU A 68 -21.96 -11.72 17.61
N GLU A 69 -20.88 -12.39 18.01
CA GLU A 69 -19.51 -11.92 17.80
C GLU A 69 -19.20 -11.73 16.31
N ASP A 70 -19.58 -12.71 15.48
CA ASP A 70 -19.42 -12.66 14.02
C ASP A 70 -20.22 -11.52 13.38
N LEU A 71 -21.47 -11.32 13.82
CA LEU A 71 -22.31 -10.25 13.32
C LEU A 71 -21.78 -8.87 13.70
N VAL A 72 -21.24 -8.70 14.92
CA VAL A 72 -20.60 -7.45 15.34
C VAL A 72 -19.36 -7.17 14.49
N ALA A 73 -18.49 -8.16 14.30
CA ALA A 73 -17.31 -8.02 13.44
C ALA A 73 -17.70 -7.63 12.00
N ALA A 74 -18.72 -8.28 11.43
CA ALA A 74 -19.23 -7.97 10.11
C ALA A 74 -19.78 -6.54 10.00
N ALA A 75 -20.52 -6.05 11.00
CA ALA A 75 -21.10 -4.72 11.01
C ALA A 75 -20.03 -3.62 11.15
N VAL A 76 -18.97 -3.85 11.92
CA VAL A 76 -17.81 -2.96 12.01
C VAL A 76 -17.09 -2.91 10.66
N ASN A 77 -16.83 -4.06 10.04
CA ASN A 77 -16.19 -4.11 8.72
C ASN A 77 -17.02 -3.41 7.64
N ASP A 78 -18.36 -3.51 7.70
CA ASP A 78 -19.25 -2.76 6.82
C ASP A 78 -19.18 -1.24 7.06
N ALA A 79 -19.17 -0.80 8.33
CA ALA A 79 -19.00 0.60 8.69
C ALA A 79 -17.67 1.16 8.17
N VAL A 80 -16.57 0.41 8.31
CA VAL A 80 -15.23 0.80 7.83
C VAL A 80 -15.25 1.02 6.32
N ARG A 81 -15.78 0.07 5.55
CA ARG A 81 -15.88 0.20 4.08
C ARG A 81 -16.70 1.43 3.66
N LYS A 82 -17.81 1.71 4.34
CA LYS A 82 -18.66 2.89 4.06
C LYS A 82 -18.00 4.20 4.47
N VAL A 83 -17.24 4.22 5.57
CA VAL A 83 -16.42 5.37 5.98
C VAL A 83 -15.38 5.67 4.89
N GLU A 84 -14.64 4.66 4.42
CA GLU A 84 -13.65 4.83 3.35
C GLU A 84 -14.27 5.41 2.07
N SER A 85 -15.41 4.87 1.63
CA SER A 85 -16.13 5.38 0.46
C SER A 85 -16.57 6.83 0.64
N THR A 86 -17.07 7.18 1.84
CA THR A 86 -17.54 8.54 2.14
C THR A 86 -16.37 9.53 2.23
N VAL A 87 -15.26 9.10 2.81
CA VAL A 87 -14.02 9.89 2.85
C VAL A 87 -13.51 10.12 1.43
N GLN A 88 -13.49 9.10 0.58
CA GLN A 88 -13.07 9.22 -0.82
C GLN A 88 -13.99 10.14 -1.64
N GLU A 89 -15.30 10.04 -1.50
CA GLU A 89 -16.26 10.91 -2.20
C GLU A 89 -16.09 12.39 -1.80
N LYS A 90 -15.93 12.64 -0.49
CA LYS A 90 -15.81 14.01 0.06
C LYS A 90 -14.40 14.60 -0.08
N MET A 91 -13.36 13.77 -0.11
CA MET A 91 -11.98 14.19 -0.35
C MET A 91 -11.66 14.29 -1.85
N GLY A 92 -12.36 13.54 -2.70
CA GLY A 92 -12.19 13.53 -4.16
C GLY A 92 -12.41 14.92 -4.79
N SER A 93 -13.33 15.72 -4.25
CA SER A 93 -13.56 17.09 -4.71
C SER A 93 -12.43 18.07 -4.34
N VAL A 94 -11.58 17.73 -3.36
CA VAL A 94 -10.45 18.57 -2.94
C VAL A 94 -9.13 18.09 -3.55
N THR A 95 -9.02 16.80 -3.89
CA THR A 95 -7.83 16.25 -4.56
C THR A 95 -7.87 16.36 -6.08
N ALA A 96 -9.05 16.56 -6.71
CA ALA A 96 -9.19 16.72 -8.16
C ALA A 96 -8.56 18.00 -8.75
N GLY A 97 -8.06 18.92 -7.91
CA GLY A 97 -7.40 20.16 -8.34
C GLY A 97 -6.02 20.41 -7.73
N LEU A 98 -5.46 19.45 -6.99
CA LEU A 98 -4.13 19.58 -6.39
C LEU A 98 -3.11 18.89 -7.30
N PRO A 99 -2.10 19.61 -7.83
CA PRO A 99 -0.96 18.97 -8.47
C PRO A 99 -0.28 18.14 -7.39
N ILE A 100 -0.36 16.82 -7.51
CA ILE A 100 0.27 15.88 -6.58
C ILE A 100 1.76 16.27 -6.52
N PRO A 101 2.29 16.64 -5.34
CA PRO A 101 3.69 17.00 -5.25
C PRO A 101 4.56 15.83 -5.72
N PRO A 102 5.60 16.06 -6.54
CA PRO A 102 6.42 15.01 -7.17
C PRO A 102 7.17 14.04 -6.22
N GLY A 103 6.94 14.12 -4.90
CA GLY A 103 7.69 13.43 -3.86
C GLY A 103 7.22 12.05 -3.41
N MET A 104 5.96 11.69 -3.67
CA MET A 104 5.38 10.45 -3.15
C MET A 104 5.65 9.19 -4.02
N LYS A 105 6.74 9.17 -4.79
CA LYS A 105 7.05 8.07 -5.74
C LYS A 105 7.64 6.81 -5.11
N LEU A 106 8.27 6.89 -3.94
CA LEU A 106 8.97 5.74 -3.30
C LEU A 106 8.12 4.96 -2.28
N ASN A 107 6.98 5.50 -1.85
CA ASN A 107 6.23 5.02 -0.67
C ASN A 107 7.11 4.58 0.52
N ASN A 108 8.14 5.35 0.87
CA ASN A 108 9.07 5.02 1.95
C ASN A 108 9.12 6.16 2.99
N PHE A 109 9.66 5.87 4.18
CA PHE A 109 9.91 6.89 5.20
C PHE A 109 11.01 7.85 4.74
N SER A 110 10.73 9.15 4.78
CA SER A 110 11.64 10.23 4.39
C SER A 110 11.29 11.50 5.15
N GLU A 111 12.29 12.21 5.66
CA GLU A 111 12.11 13.52 6.28
C GLU A 111 11.85 14.62 5.23
N ALA A 112 12.38 14.41 4.01
CA ALA A 112 12.12 15.26 2.87
C ALA A 112 10.84 14.84 2.14
N GLU A 113 10.18 15.80 1.49
CA GLU A 113 8.98 15.57 0.67
C GLU A 113 9.22 14.55 -0.45
N VAL A 114 10.42 14.59 -1.05
CA VAL A 114 10.91 13.60 -2.02
C VAL A 114 12.22 13.02 -1.46
N CYS A 115 12.33 11.69 -1.37
CA CYS A 115 13.58 11.08 -0.91
C CYS A 115 14.73 11.29 -1.90
N GLU A 116 15.97 11.23 -1.41
CA GLU A 116 17.19 11.43 -2.20
C GLU A 116 17.32 10.45 -3.37
N VAL A 117 16.84 9.21 -3.19
CA VAL A 117 16.85 8.20 -4.26
C VAL A 117 15.93 8.63 -5.41
N CYS A 118 14.76 9.18 -5.12
CA CYS A 118 13.80 9.64 -6.13
C CYS A 118 14.27 10.88 -6.90
N THR A 119 15.02 11.78 -6.25
CA THR A 119 15.53 13.00 -6.89
C THR A 119 16.86 12.80 -7.62
N SER A 120 17.58 11.72 -7.31
CA SER A 120 18.91 11.47 -7.87
C SER A 120 18.87 11.36 -9.41
N PRO A 121 19.68 12.18 -10.12
CA PRO A 121 19.77 12.10 -11.58
C PRO A 121 20.58 10.88 -12.05
N ARG A 122 21.25 10.17 -11.15
CA ARG A 122 22.03 8.96 -11.46
C ARG A 122 21.15 7.72 -11.57
N ARG A 123 19.87 7.81 -11.21
CA ARG A 123 18.94 6.68 -11.23
C ARG A 123 18.26 6.52 -12.56
N ASP A 124 18.08 5.28 -12.97
CA ASP A 124 17.24 4.95 -14.11
C ASP A 124 15.76 4.94 -13.71
N LYS A 125 15.02 5.92 -14.21
CA LYS A 125 13.58 6.07 -13.92
C LYS A 125 12.73 5.01 -14.64
N ARG A 126 13.29 4.32 -15.64
CA ARG A 126 12.64 3.23 -16.39
C ARG A 126 12.55 1.93 -15.58
N GLN A 127 13.33 1.82 -14.51
CA GLN A 127 13.37 0.63 -13.66
C GLN A 127 12.75 0.91 -12.29
N LEU A 128 11.87 0.00 -11.83
CA LEU A 128 11.21 0.09 -10.53
C LEU A 128 11.34 -1.24 -9.77
N ALA A 129 11.95 -1.22 -8.59
CA ALA A 129 12.01 -2.36 -7.69
C ALA A 129 10.89 -2.27 -6.65
N VAL A 130 10.14 -3.36 -6.47
CA VAL A 130 9.06 -3.46 -5.48
C VAL A 130 9.53 -4.31 -4.32
N VAL A 131 9.53 -3.74 -3.11
CA VAL A 131 9.96 -4.41 -1.87
C VAL A 131 8.84 -4.40 -0.84
N GLU A 132 8.89 -5.30 0.15
CA GLU A 132 7.84 -5.40 1.17
C GLU A 132 7.95 -4.25 2.18
N MET A 133 9.13 -4.06 2.76
CA MET A 133 9.35 -3.17 3.90
C MET A 133 10.54 -2.20 3.69
N PRO A 134 10.61 -1.09 4.45
CA PRO A 134 11.74 -0.15 4.40
C PRO A 134 13.09 -0.80 4.70
N ALA A 135 13.12 -1.85 5.54
CA ALA A 135 14.32 -2.61 5.84
C ALA A 135 14.88 -3.32 4.58
N ASP A 136 14.01 -3.84 3.71
CA ASP A 136 14.39 -4.49 2.46
C ASP A 136 14.97 -3.47 1.47
N PHE A 137 14.35 -2.28 1.38
CA PHE A 137 14.90 -1.15 0.63
C PHE A 137 16.30 -0.78 1.13
N ASN A 138 16.48 -0.60 2.44
CA ASN A 138 17.78 -0.25 3.02
C ASN A 138 18.85 -1.29 2.69
N MET A 139 18.50 -2.58 2.78
CA MET A 139 19.41 -3.67 2.46
C MET A 139 19.79 -3.68 0.98
N MET A 140 18.82 -3.54 0.08
CA MET A 140 19.08 -3.47 -1.37
C MET A 140 19.95 -2.26 -1.72
N GLU A 141 19.63 -1.10 -1.17
CA GLU A 141 20.32 0.15 -1.45
C GLU A 141 21.77 0.12 -0.95
N ALA A 142 22.03 -0.52 0.20
CA ALA A 142 23.37 -0.73 0.72
C ALA A 142 24.29 -1.55 -0.21
N THR A 143 23.72 -2.40 -1.08
CA THR A 143 24.51 -3.17 -2.06
C THR A 143 25.05 -2.31 -3.20
N GLN A 144 24.49 -1.12 -3.44
CA GLN A 144 24.81 -0.25 -4.57
C GLN A 144 24.75 -0.94 -5.95
N SER A 145 24.08 -2.08 -6.04
CA SER A 145 24.06 -2.93 -7.24
C SER A 145 22.84 -2.67 -8.13
N TYR A 146 21.88 -1.89 -7.64
CA TYR A 146 20.65 -1.54 -8.36
C TYR A 146 20.57 -0.04 -8.61
N ASN A 147 20.41 0.35 -9.88
CA ASN A 147 20.40 1.75 -10.32
C ASN A 147 18.99 2.31 -10.55
N GLY A 148 17.94 1.51 -10.42
CA GLY A 148 16.56 1.95 -10.60
C GLY A 148 15.98 2.66 -9.38
N LEU A 149 14.68 2.96 -9.46
CA LEU A 149 13.89 3.48 -8.34
C LEU A 149 13.21 2.34 -7.57
N TYR A 150 12.65 2.66 -6.39
CA TYR A 150 11.96 1.68 -5.54
C TYR A 150 10.51 2.09 -5.28
N PHE A 151 9.71 1.10 -4.90
CA PHE A 151 8.40 1.26 -4.27
C PHE A 151 8.30 0.29 -3.10
N VAL A 152 8.00 0.79 -1.90
CA VAL A 152 7.81 -0.05 -0.71
C VAL A 152 6.32 -0.31 -0.50
N LEU A 153 5.93 -1.58 -0.42
CA LEU A 153 4.53 -1.99 -0.25
C LEU A 153 3.99 -1.70 1.16
N MET A 154 4.87 -1.62 2.16
CA MET A 154 4.51 -1.60 3.59
C MET A 154 3.87 -2.90 4.06
N GLY A 155 4.28 -4.02 3.47
CA GLY A 155 3.80 -5.35 3.82
C GLY A 155 3.69 -6.29 2.62
N ARG A 156 2.84 -7.30 2.77
CA ARG A 156 2.56 -8.34 1.78
C ARG A 156 1.12 -8.84 1.93
N LEU A 157 0.57 -9.44 0.89
CA LEU A 157 -0.76 -10.04 0.94
C LEU A 157 -0.76 -11.19 1.95
N SER A 158 -1.68 -11.13 2.90
CA SER A 158 -1.93 -12.21 3.87
C SER A 158 -3.42 -12.33 4.12
N PRO A 159 -4.15 -13.17 3.36
CA PRO A 159 -5.57 -13.39 3.57
C PRO A 159 -5.91 -13.89 4.97
N LEU A 160 -5.01 -14.66 5.59
CA LEU A 160 -5.18 -15.17 6.95
C LEU A 160 -5.16 -14.05 7.99
N ASP A 161 -4.35 -13.02 7.76
CA ASP A 161 -4.25 -11.84 8.64
C ASP A 161 -5.20 -10.71 8.21
N GLY A 162 -6.05 -10.95 7.19
CA GLY A 162 -6.93 -9.93 6.62
C GLY A 162 -6.20 -8.81 5.85
N ILE A 163 -4.93 -9.00 5.49
CA ILE A 163 -4.12 -8.03 4.75
C ILE A 163 -4.32 -8.25 3.25
N GLY A 164 -5.05 -7.34 2.62
CA GLY A 164 -5.36 -7.37 1.19
C GLY A 164 -4.56 -6.34 0.37
N PRO A 165 -4.97 -6.14 -0.90
CA PRO A 165 -4.30 -5.22 -1.82
C PRO A 165 -4.28 -3.75 -1.37
N ARG A 166 -5.28 -3.31 -0.60
CA ARG A 166 -5.37 -1.91 -0.15
C ARG A 166 -4.34 -1.63 0.93
N GLU A 167 -4.18 -2.56 1.84
CA GLU A 167 -3.29 -2.48 3.00
C GLU A 167 -1.83 -2.42 2.58
N ILE A 168 -1.49 -3.02 1.43
CA ILE A 168 -0.13 -2.98 0.84
C ILE A 168 0.03 -1.90 -0.24
N HIS A 169 -0.91 -0.96 -0.34
CA HIS A 169 -0.86 0.17 -1.27
C HIS A 169 -0.70 -0.24 -2.75
N LEU A 170 -1.35 -1.32 -3.17
CA LEU A 170 -1.22 -1.86 -4.53
C LEU A 170 -1.70 -0.87 -5.61
N ASP A 171 -2.75 -0.10 -5.34
CA ASP A 171 -3.26 0.96 -6.21
C ASP A 171 -2.20 2.04 -6.52
N ARG A 172 -1.42 2.42 -5.50
CA ARG A 172 -0.33 3.38 -5.64
C ARG A 172 0.84 2.80 -6.43
N LEU A 173 1.17 1.52 -6.19
CA LEU A 173 2.17 0.81 -6.99
C LEU A 173 1.77 0.80 -8.47
N ILE A 174 0.52 0.43 -8.78
CA ILE A 174 0.01 0.37 -10.16
C ILE A 174 0.12 1.76 -10.81
N SER A 175 -0.34 2.81 -10.12
CA SER A 175 -0.25 4.18 -10.64
C SER A 175 1.19 4.61 -10.91
N ARG A 176 2.13 4.20 -10.05
CA ARG A 176 3.57 4.50 -10.22
C ARG A 176 4.20 3.70 -11.36
N ALA A 177 3.87 2.42 -11.48
CA ALA A 177 4.41 1.53 -12.50
C ALA A 177 3.88 1.85 -13.91
N LEU A 178 2.71 2.47 -14.01
CA LEU A 178 2.07 2.81 -15.29
C LEU A 178 2.14 4.31 -15.61
N ASP A 179 3.11 5.02 -15.04
CA ASP A 179 3.28 6.47 -15.25
C ASP A 179 3.84 6.85 -16.64
N GLY A 180 4.01 5.86 -17.52
CA GLY A 180 4.56 6.03 -18.87
C GLY A 180 6.08 6.15 -18.92
N VAL A 181 6.77 6.10 -17.79
CA VAL A 181 8.24 6.15 -17.70
C VAL A 181 8.82 4.78 -17.39
N VAL A 182 8.17 4.01 -16.51
CA VAL A 182 8.64 2.67 -16.12
C VAL A 182 8.42 1.68 -17.26
N GLU A 183 9.44 0.87 -17.51
CA GLU A 183 9.44 -0.18 -18.54
C GLU A 183 9.70 -1.56 -17.92
N GLU A 184 10.49 -1.62 -16.85
CA GLU A 184 10.81 -2.84 -16.12
C GLU A 184 10.48 -2.71 -14.63
N VAL A 185 9.81 -3.74 -14.10
CA VAL A 185 9.54 -3.89 -12.67
C VAL A 185 10.25 -5.12 -12.13
N LEU A 186 11.17 -4.91 -11.18
CA LEU A 186 11.81 -5.97 -10.42
C LEU A 186 10.98 -6.27 -9.16
N LEU A 187 10.44 -7.47 -9.05
CA LEU A 187 9.77 -7.94 -7.83
C LEU A 187 10.82 -8.46 -6.85
N ALA A 188 11.04 -7.69 -5.80
CA ALA A 188 12.01 -7.93 -4.74
C ALA A 188 11.31 -8.18 -3.39
N THR A 189 10.14 -8.81 -3.41
CA THR A 189 9.48 -9.33 -2.20
C THR A 189 10.25 -10.53 -1.63
N ASN A 190 9.99 -10.87 -0.37
CA ASN A 190 10.69 -11.93 0.33
C ASN A 190 10.29 -13.32 -0.20
N PHE A 191 11.17 -14.31 -0.06
CA PHE A 191 10.90 -15.70 -0.45
C PHE A 191 10.14 -16.47 0.64
N THR A 192 9.07 -15.89 1.16
CA THR A 192 8.08 -16.54 2.04
C THR A 192 6.84 -16.91 1.24
N PRO A 193 5.94 -17.79 1.73
CA PRO A 193 4.69 -18.11 1.04
C PRO A 193 3.87 -16.88 0.66
N GLU A 194 3.72 -15.92 1.58
CA GLU A 194 2.99 -14.68 1.38
C GLU A 194 3.73 -13.73 0.42
N GLY A 195 5.05 -13.64 0.53
CA GLY A 195 5.89 -12.82 -0.35
C GLY A 195 5.88 -13.32 -1.80
N GLU A 196 5.86 -14.64 -2.00
CA GLU A 196 5.72 -15.28 -3.31
C GLU A 196 4.31 -15.11 -3.88
N ALA A 197 3.26 -15.27 -3.07
CA ALA A 197 1.89 -15.00 -3.50
C ALA A 197 1.71 -13.53 -3.91
N THR A 198 2.32 -12.61 -3.16
CA THR A 198 2.33 -11.17 -3.47
C THR A 198 3.06 -10.89 -4.78
N ALA A 199 4.28 -11.43 -4.95
CA ALA A 199 5.02 -11.29 -6.21
C ALA A 199 4.24 -11.86 -7.41
N HIS A 200 3.65 -13.05 -7.27
CA HIS A 200 2.87 -13.66 -8.33
C HIS A 200 1.69 -12.77 -8.72
N THR A 201 0.92 -12.29 -7.74
CA THR A 201 -0.25 -11.43 -7.97
C THR A 201 0.13 -10.12 -8.67
N ILE A 202 1.14 -9.41 -8.15
CA ILE A 202 1.64 -8.17 -8.75
C ILE A 202 2.21 -8.43 -10.14
N GLY A 203 2.96 -9.51 -10.31
CA GLY A 203 3.61 -9.84 -11.56
C GLY A 203 2.62 -10.10 -12.69
N GLU A 204 1.60 -10.92 -12.45
CA GLU A 204 0.54 -11.16 -13.45
C GLU A 204 -0.22 -9.88 -13.78
N LEU A 205 -0.51 -9.07 -12.77
CA LEU A 205 -1.20 -7.78 -12.94
C LEU A 205 -0.41 -6.82 -13.84
N LEU A 206 0.91 -6.69 -13.62
CA LEU A 206 1.75 -5.76 -14.37
C LEU A 206 2.08 -6.29 -15.78
N LYS A 207 2.32 -7.59 -15.93
CA LYS A 207 2.51 -8.23 -17.26
C LYS A 207 1.28 -8.06 -18.15
N ALA A 208 0.08 -8.23 -17.60
CA ALA A 208 -1.17 -8.02 -18.33
C ALA A 208 -1.32 -6.59 -18.86
N ARG A 209 -0.54 -5.64 -18.33
CA ARG A 209 -0.51 -4.23 -18.74
C ARG A 209 0.73 -3.87 -19.57
N GLY A 210 1.47 -4.88 -20.04
CA GLY A 210 2.58 -4.70 -20.98
C GLY A 210 3.93 -4.33 -20.36
N LEU A 211 4.06 -4.34 -19.03
CA LEU A 211 5.35 -4.11 -18.37
C LEU A 211 6.21 -5.37 -18.40
N LYS A 212 7.53 -5.18 -18.57
CA LYS A 212 8.50 -6.24 -18.33
C LYS A 212 8.59 -6.46 -16.82
N VAL A 213 8.39 -7.69 -16.37
CA VAL A 213 8.47 -8.04 -14.94
C VAL A 213 9.55 -9.08 -14.73
N SER A 214 10.47 -8.80 -13.82
CA SER A 214 11.52 -9.72 -13.37
C SER A 214 11.38 -10.02 -11.86
N ARG A 215 12.00 -11.10 -11.40
CA ARG A 215 12.01 -11.54 -9.99
C ARG A 215 13.46 -11.63 -9.54
N LEU A 216 13.75 -11.29 -8.28
CA LEU A 216 15.05 -11.58 -7.68
C LEU A 216 15.40 -13.07 -7.84
N ALA A 217 16.68 -13.37 -7.97
CA ALA A 217 17.13 -14.74 -7.96
C ALA A 217 16.94 -15.35 -6.56
N ARG A 218 16.57 -16.63 -6.52
CA ARG A 218 16.53 -17.45 -5.30
C ARG A 218 17.55 -18.57 -5.46
N GLY A 219 18.22 -18.93 -4.37
CA GLY A 219 19.11 -20.09 -4.38
C GLY A 219 20.10 -20.09 -3.23
N VAL A 220 21.20 -20.81 -3.46
CA VAL A 220 22.28 -20.98 -2.49
C VAL A 220 23.06 -19.67 -2.33
N PRO A 221 23.34 -19.21 -1.10
CA PRO A 221 24.14 -18.01 -0.87
C PRO A 221 25.56 -18.17 -1.41
N VAL A 222 26.12 -17.08 -1.93
CA VAL A 222 27.52 -17.06 -2.40
C VAL A 222 28.45 -17.32 -1.20
N GLY A 223 29.42 -18.22 -1.39
CA GLY A 223 30.35 -18.63 -0.34
C GLY A 223 29.83 -19.71 0.61
N GLY A 224 28.58 -20.19 0.41
CA GLY A 224 28.06 -21.36 1.11
C GLY A 224 28.50 -22.68 0.46
N GLU A 225 28.63 -23.73 1.27
CA GLU A 225 28.86 -25.11 0.78
C GLU A 225 27.54 -25.89 0.81
N LEU A 226 27.32 -26.75 -0.19
CA LEU A 226 26.05 -27.46 -0.36
C LEU A 226 25.68 -28.35 0.83
N GLU A 227 26.67 -28.86 1.58
CA GLU A 227 26.44 -29.69 2.76
C GLU A 227 25.77 -28.96 3.93
N TYR A 228 25.87 -27.62 3.97
CA TYR A 228 25.28 -26.78 5.03
C TYR A 228 24.00 -26.05 4.58
N VAL A 229 23.52 -26.29 3.37
CA VAL A 229 22.28 -25.69 2.85
C VAL A 229 21.09 -26.58 3.22
N ASP A 230 19.99 -25.96 3.67
CA ASP A 230 18.78 -26.73 3.95
C ASP A 230 18.21 -27.37 2.67
N SER A 231 17.60 -28.54 2.84
CA SER A 231 17.05 -29.31 1.70
C SER A 231 16.01 -28.55 0.87
N GLY A 232 15.27 -27.62 1.46
CA GLY A 232 14.27 -26.80 0.77
C GLY A 232 14.92 -25.81 -0.18
N THR A 233 15.91 -25.06 0.30
CA THR A 233 16.70 -24.13 -0.51
C THR A 233 17.42 -24.85 -1.65
N LEU A 234 18.02 -26.02 -1.37
CA LEU A 234 18.73 -26.81 -2.39
C LEU A 234 17.77 -27.34 -3.46
N ALA A 235 16.64 -27.92 -3.06
CA ALA A 235 15.62 -28.41 -3.99
C ALA A 235 15.12 -27.28 -4.90
N GLN A 236 14.94 -26.08 -4.34
CA GLN A 236 14.48 -24.93 -5.08
C GLN A 236 15.55 -24.38 -6.04
N ALA A 237 16.82 -24.33 -5.61
CA ALA A 237 17.94 -23.95 -6.48
C ALA A 237 18.09 -24.87 -7.70
N VAL A 238 17.83 -26.19 -7.53
CA VAL A 238 17.84 -27.16 -8.65
C VAL A 238 16.68 -26.94 -9.62
N ARG A 239 15.49 -26.60 -9.11
CA ARG A 239 14.31 -26.30 -9.94
C ARG A 239 14.51 -25.02 -10.74
N ASP A 240 15.04 -23.97 -10.11
CA ASP A 240 15.21 -22.64 -10.70
C ASP A 240 16.56 -22.48 -11.44
N ARG A 241 17.26 -23.59 -11.73
CA ARG A 241 18.57 -23.58 -12.41
C ARG A 241 18.50 -22.89 -13.78
N ARG A 242 19.54 -22.13 -14.11
CA ARG A 242 19.65 -21.40 -15.38
C ARG A 242 20.68 -22.07 -16.29
N THR A 243 20.48 -21.94 -17.60
CA THR A 243 21.48 -22.32 -18.60
C THR A 243 22.64 -21.33 -18.59
N VAL A 244 23.86 -21.83 -18.77
CA VAL A 244 25.09 -21.06 -18.95
C VAL A 244 25.54 -21.08 -20.40
#